data_AF-A0A1G0WE76-F1
#
_entry.id   AF-A0A1G0WE76-F1
#
_cell.length_a   1.000
_cell.length_b   1.000
_cell.length_c   1.000
_cell.angle_alpha   90.00
_cell.angle_beta   90.00
_cell.angle_gamma   90.00
#
_symmetry.space_group_name_H-M   'P 1'
#
loop_
_entity.id
_entity.type
_entity.pdbx_description
1 polymer ?
#
loop_
_entity_poly.entity_id
_entity_poly.type
_entity_poly.pdbx_seq_one_letter_code
_entity_poly.pdbx_strand_id
1 'polypeptide(L)'
;MLVVKREGFSFSFDPEKCAECKGRCCSNKTPSYLYINQNEIAEVASFLNISETQFKTGYLNRVNGLHNIKDIKINGVYHCVLLEIDSGKCSIYEARPKQCRDYPFWDLYKKDSSNLYIECPAVSPFPPLE
;
A
#
# COMPACT_ATOMS: atom_id res chain seq x y z
N MET A 1 3.31 15.16 3.49
CA MET A 1 2.00 14.61 3.96
C MET A 1 1.90 14.78 5.47
N LEU A 2 0.68 14.74 6.04
CA LEU A 2 0.50 14.84 7.49
C LEU A 2 0.53 13.46 8.15
N VAL A 3 0.97 13.41 9.41
CA VAL A 3 0.85 12.23 10.26
C VAL A 3 -0.62 11.87 10.42
N VAL A 4 -0.96 10.62 10.12
CA VAL A 4 -2.31 10.08 10.14
C VAL A 4 -2.58 9.42 11.49
N LYS A 5 -3.78 9.66 12.03
CA LYS A 5 -4.31 9.03 13.24
C LYS A 5 -5.72 8.54 12.92
N ARG A 6 -6.13 7.41 13.48
CA ARG A 6 -7.50 6.90 13.37
C ARG A 6 -8.02 6.50 14.74
N GLU A 7 -9.31 6.71 14.96
CA GLU A 7 -9.98 6.31 16.19
C GLU A 7 -9.85 4.80 16.42
N GLY A 8 -9.59 4.42 17.68
CA GLY A 8 -9.43 3.01 18.09
C GLY A 8 -8.05 2.41 17.86
N PHE A 9 -7.05 3.20 17.45
CA PHE A 9 -5.66 2.76 17.27
C PHE A 9 -4.71 3.47 18.25
N SER A 10 -3.80 2.71 18.86
CA SER A 10 -2.79 3.18 19.82
C SER A 10 -1.49 3.66 19.15
N PHE A 11 -1.55 4.00 17.87
CA PHE A 11 -0.40 4.44 17.08
C PHE A 11 -0.77 5.48 16.05
N SER A 12 0.24 6.18 15.57
CA SER A 12 0.19 7.09 14.44
C SER A 12 1.01 6.55 13.28
N PHE A 13 0.73 7.05 12.08
CA PHE A 13 1.43 6.67 10.86
C PHE A 13 1.94 7.92 10.15
N ASP A 14 3.23 7.93 9.81
CA ASP A 14 3.89 9.00 9.06
C ASP A 14 4.17 8.55 7.61
N PRO A 15 3.34 8.98 6.63
CA PRO A 15 3.54 8.65 5.22
C PRO A 15 4.91 9.02 4.64
N GLU A 16 5.56 10.05 5.18
CA GLU A 16 6.86 10.54 4.69
C GLU A 16 7.96 9.48 4.90
N LYS A 17 7.78 8.62 5.92
CA LYS A 17 8.72 7.56 6.28
C LYS A 17 8.54 6.26 5.49
N CYS A 18 7.57 6.18 4.56
CA CYS A 18 7.37 4.96 3.76
C CYS A 18 8.61 4.56 2.93
N ALA A 19 9.43 5.52 2.54
CA ALA A 19 10.66 5.27 1.78
C ALA A 19 11.77 4.64 2.65
N GLU A 20 11.73 4.78 3.98
CA GLU A 20 12.80 4.31 4.87
C GLU A 20 12.99 2.79 4.83
N CYS A 21 11.91 2.04 4.59
CA CYS A 21 11.97 0.58 4.43
C CYS A 21 12.01 0.12 2.97
N LYS A 22 12.08 1.04 2.00
CA LYS A 22 11.97 0.75 0.56
C LYS A 22 10.68 -0.01 0.18
N GLY A 23 9.55 0.34 0.78
CA GLY A 23 8.25 -0.23 0.42
C GLY A 23 8.12 -1.73 0.74
N ARG A 24 8.58 -2.17 1.92
CA ARG A 24 8.43 -3.58 2.37
C ARG A 24 6.98 -4.07 2.31
N CYS A 25 6.01 -3.23 2.65
CA CYS A 25 4.59 -3.59 2.58
C CYS A 25 4.08 -3.84 1.15
N CYS A 26 4.83 -3.40 0.13
CA CYS A 26 4.56 -3.63 -1.29
C CYS A 26 5.45 -4.72 -1.89
N SER A 27 6.23 -5.45 -1.08
CA SER A 27 7.21 -6.45 -1.50
C SER A 27 7.03 -7.76 -0.73
N ASN A 28 6.76 -8.86 -1.43
CA ASN A 28 6.34 -10.12 -0.83
C ASN A 28 7.10 -11.34 -1.40
N LYS A 29 7.24 -12.39 -0.59
CA LYS A 29 7.81 -13.68 -1.05
C LYS A 29 6.89 -14.43 -2.00
N THR A 30 5.59 -14.15 -1.94
CA THR A 30 4.54 -14.71 -2.79
C THR A 30 3.79 -13.59 -3.49
N PRO A 31 3.07 -13.87 -4.59
CA PRO A 31 2.21 -12.88 -5.23
C PRO A 31 1.19 -12.28 -4.25
N SER A 32 0.94 -11.00 -4.42
CA SER A 32 -0.03 -10.21 -3.66
C SER A 32 -1.41 -10.33 -4.31
N TYR A 33 -2.45 -10.29 -3.48
CA TYR A 33 -3.85 -10.26 -3.92
C TYR A 33 -4.49 -8.93 -3.54
N LEU A 34 -4.15 -7.90 -4.30
CA LEU A 34 -4.66 -6.54 -4.16
C LEU A 34 -5.77 -6.29 -5.18
N TYR A 35 -6.98 -6.76 -4.83
CA TYR A 35 -8.17 -6.55 -5.64
C TYR A 35 -8.56 -5.06 -5.72
N ILE A 36 -8.98 -4.63 -6.89
CA ILE A 36 -9.38 -3.25 -7.15
C ILE A 36 -10.74 -3.22 -7.86
N ASN A 37 -11.63 -2.34 -7.40
CA ASN A 37 -12.96 -2.19 -7.99
C ASN A 37 -12.97 -1.17 -9.14
N GLN A 38 -14.10 -1.06 -9.85
CA GLN A 38 -14.22 -0.20 -11.03
C GLN A 38 -14.06 1.30 -10.72
N ASN A 39 -14.46 1.77 -9.53
CA ASN A 39 -14.27 3.17 -9.14
C ASN A 39 -12.79 3.46 -8.85
N GLU A 40 -12.13 2.57 -8.09
CA GLU A 40 -10.70 2.70 -7.80
C GLU A 40 -9.85 2.64 -9.07
N ILE A 41 -10.24 1.82 -10.06
CA ILE A 41 -9.62 1.82 -11.40
C ILE A 41 -9.69 3.19 -12.04
N ALA A 42 -10.86 3.83 -12.04
CA ALA A 42 -11.06 5.15 -12.64
C ALA A 42 -10.23 6.23 -11.91
N GLU A 43 -10.19 6.18 -10.58
CA GLU A 43 -9.38 7.09 -9.76
C GLU A 43 -7.88 6.96 -10.07
N VAL A 44 -7.36 5.74 -10.11
CA VAL A 44 -5.93 5.51 -10.39
C VAL A 44 -5.58 5.87 -11.83
N ALA A 45 -6.42 5.51 -12.80
CA ALA A 45 -6.21 5.88 -14.19
C ALA A 45 -6.18 7.40 -14.38
N SER A 46 -7.13 8.11 -13.75
CA SER A 46 -7.17 9.58 -13.74
C SER A 46 -5.93 10.18 -13.09
N PHE A 47 -5.45 9.60 -11.97
CA PHE A 47 -4.25 10.08 -11.28
C PHE A 47 -2.99 9.92 -12.14
N LEU A 48 -2.88 8.81 -12.87
CA LEU A 48 -1.78 8.54 -13.80
C LEU A 48 -1.92 9.27 -15.14
N ASN A 49 -3.02 9.99 -15.37
CA ASN A 49 -3.35 10.64 -16.64
C ASN A 49 -3.32 9.67 -17.84
N ILE A 50 -3.89 8.48 -17.66
CA ILE A 50 -4.06 7.46 -18.70
C ILE A 50 -5.52 7.00 -18.76
N SER A 51 -5.92 6.37 -19.86
CA SER A 51 -7.24 5.76 -19.94
C SER A 51 -7.35 4.54 -19.02
N GLU A 52 -8.56 4.23 -18.56
CA GLU A 52 -8.80 2.99 -17.80
C GLU A 52 -8.37 1.74 -18.55
N THR A 53 -8.53 1.72 -19.88
CA THR A 53 -8.11 0.59 -20.72
C THR A 53 -6.60 0.39 -20.66
N GLN A 54 -5.83 1.48 -20.74
CA GLN A 54 -4.37 1.43 -20.57
C GLN A 54 -4.01 0.97 -19.15
N PHE A 55 -4.70 1.48 -18.12
CA PHE A 55 -4.45 1.06 -16.74
C PHE A 55 -4.73 -0.44 -16.53
N LYS A 56 -5.91 -0.91 -16.96
CA LYS A 56 -6.31 -2.33 -16.89
C LYS A 56 -5.29 -3.23 -17.59
N THR A 57 -4.87 -2.87 -18.80
CA THR A 57 -3.95 -3.68 -19.60
C THR A 57 -2.54 -3.68 -19.02
N GLY A 58 -2.02 -2.51 -18.63
CA GLY A 58 -0.66 -2.35 -18.14
C GLY A 58 -0.46 -2.89 -16.73
N TYR A 59 -1.38 -2.56 -15.82
CA TYR A 59 -1.16 -2.66 -14.37
C TYR A 59 -2.00 -3.74 -13.68
N LEU A 60 -3.05 -4.26 -14.32
CA LEU A 60 -3.97 -5.23 -13.70
C LEU A 60 -3.93 -6.61 -14.37
N ASN A 61 -4.08 -7.66 -13.57
CA ASN A 61 -4.41 -9.01 -14.06
C ASN A 61 -5.81 -9.42 -13.53
N ARG A 62 -6.24 -10.61 -13.95
CA ARG A 62 -7.50 -11.21 -13.49
C ARG A 62 -7.19 -12.40 -12.59
N VAL A 63 -7.65 -12.35 -11.35
CA VAL A 63 -7.53 -13.44 -10.38
C VAL A 63 -8.93 -13.71 -9.85
N ASN A 64 -9.39 -14.96 -9.96
CA ASN A 64 -10.74 -15.39 -9.54
C ASN A 64 -11.87 -14.52 -10.10
N GLY A 65 -11.73 -14.04 -11.35
CA GLY A 65 -12.72 -13.18 -11.98
C GLY A 65 -12.77 -11.74 -11.45
N LEU A 66 -11.79 -11.31 -10.65
CA LEU A 66 -11.66 -9.94 -10.15
C LEU A 66 -10.43 -9.25 -10.74
N HIS A 67 -10.45 -7.93 -10.80
CA HIS A 67 -9.26 -7.15 -11.16
C HIS A 67 -8.32 -7.13 -9.98
N ASN A 68 -7.05 -7.45 -10.22
CA ASN A 68 -6.00 -7.47 -9.22
C ASN A 68 -4.80 -6.68 -9.75
N ILE A 69 -4.18 -5.87 -8.89
CA ILE A 69 -2.94 -5.17 -9.25
C ILE A 69 -1.82 -6.19 -9.43
N LYS A 70 -1.09 -6.09 -10.54
CA LYS A 70 0.01 -7.01 -10.86
C LYS A 70 1.17 -6.83 -9.88
N ASP A 71 1.88 -7.92 -9.70
CA ASP A 71 3.25 -7.89 -9.20
C ASP A 71 4.24 -8.10 -10.35
N ILE A 72 5.41 -7.49 -10.22
CA ILE A 72 6.62 -7.80 -10.98
C ILE A 72 7.58 -8.59 -10.09
N LYS A 73 8.37 -9.49 -10.70
CA LYS A 73 9.32 -10.32 -9.94
C LYS A 73 10.75 -9.88 -10.21
N ILE A 74 11.45 -9.48 -9.15
CA ILE A 74 12.85 -9.02 -9.20
C ILE A 74 13.64 -9.85 -8.19
N ASN A 75 14.71 -10.52 -8.65
CA ASN A 75 15.59 -11.32 -7.78
C ASN A 75 14.86 -12.33 -6.88
N GLY A 76 13.76 -12.91 -7.37
CA GLY A 76 12.96 -13.88 -6.63
C GLY A 76 11.87 -13.28 -5.72
N VAL A 77 11.82 -11.97 -5.54
CA VAL A 77 10.83 -11.25 -4.72
C VAL A 77 9.76 -10.62 -5.62
N TYR A 78 8.50 -10.69 -5.19
CA TYR A 78 7.38 -10.03 -5.87
C TYR A 78 7.23 -8.61 -5.33
N HIS A 79 7.09 -7.64 -6.23
CA HIS A 79 6.85 -6.25 -5.91
C HIS A 79 5.59 -5.79 -6.63
N CYS A 80 4.75 -5.00 -5.97
CA CYS A 80 3.64 -4.33 -6.64
C CYS A 80 4.17 -3.54 -7.84
N VAL A 81 3.51 -3.66 -8.99
CA VAL A 81 3.91 -2.96 -10.24
C VAL A 81 3.89 -1.43 -10.11
N LEU A 82 3.23 -0.89 -9.08
CA LEU A 82 3.13 0.54 -8.76
C LEU A 82 4.17 0.99 -7.71
N LEU A 83 5.12 0.12 -7.32
CA LEU A 83 6.24 0.47 -6.46
C LEU A 83 7.42 0.96 -7.31
N GLU A 84 7.84 2.20 -7.08
CA GLU A 84 9.09 2.72 -7.62
C GLU A 84 10.27 2.13 -6.85
N ILE A 85 10.89 1.08 -7.39
CA ILE A 85 11.90 0.26 -6.69
C ILE A 85 13.06 1.08 -6.12
N ASP A 86 13.60 2.02 -6.89
CA ASP A 86 14.77 2.80 -6.48
C ASP A 86 14.46 3.75 -5.32
N SER A 87 13.28 4.39 -5.37
CA SER A 87 12.85 5.34 -4.35
C SER A 87 12.13 4.70 -3.17
N GLY A 88 11.63 3.47 -3.33
CA GLY A 88 10.81 2.78 -2.34
C GLY A 88 9.42 3.38 -2.14
N LYS A 89 8.97 4.25 -3.04
CA LYS A 89 7.69 4.96 -2.94
C LYS A 89 6.65 4.38 -3.89
N CYS A 90 5.39 4.40 -3.49
CA CYS A 90 4.30 4.07 -4.40
C CYS A 90 4.08 5.22 -5.39
N SER A 91 4.06 4.93 -6.69
CA SER A 91 3.87 5.93 -7.74
C SER A 91 2.47 6.57 -7.73
N ILE A 92 1.50 5.91 -7.08
CA ILE A 92 0.12 6.37 -6.95
C ILE A 92 -0.27 6.65 -5.49
N TYR A 93 0.66 7.12 -4.66
CA TYR A 93 0.47 7.20 -3.20
C TYR A 93 -0.85 7.86 -2.78
N GLU A 94 -1.25 8.96 -3.43
CA GLU A 94 -2.49 9.69 -3.15
C GLU A 94 -3.74 9.00 -3.70
N ALA A 95 -3.61 8.24 -4.80
CA ALA A 95 -4.68 7.48 -5.42
C ALA A 95 -4.69 6.00 -5.01
N ARG A 96 -3.99 5.63 -3.92
CA ARG A 96 -3.91 4.24 -3.46
C ARG A 96 -5.32 3.65 -3.26
N PRO A 97 -5.57 2.42 -3.74
CA PRO A 97 -6.79 1.67 -3.45
C PRO A 97 -7.01 1.54 -1.94
N LYS A 98 -8.26 1.31 -1.54
CA LYS A 98 -8.68 1.23 -0.14
C LYS A 98 -7.83 0.24 0.66
N GLN A 99 -7.58 -0.95 0.11
CA GLN A 99 -6.76 -1.97 0.76
C GLN A 99 -5.34 -1.48 1.09
N CYS A 100 -4.72 -0.70 0.20
CA CYS A 100 -3.41 -0.08 0.45
C CYS A 100 -3.48 1.11 1.40
N ARG A 101 -4.54 1.91 1.32
CA ARG A 101 -4.73 3.11 2.16
C ARG A 101 -5.08 2.77 3.61
N ASP A 102 -5.71 1.62 3.82
CA ASP A 102 -6.08 1.15 5.15
C ASP A 102 -4.90 0.60 5.93
N TYR A 103 -3.79 0.22 5.29
CA TYR A 103 -2.56 -0.07 6.01
C TYR A 103 -1.97 1.23 6.60
N PRO A 104 -1.53 1.25 7.87
CA PRO A 104 -1.48 0.14 8.82
C PRO A 104 -2.67 0.07 9.80
N PHE A 105 -3.74 0.82 9.56
CA PHE A 105 -4.95 0.86 10.39
C PHE A 105 -5.94 -0.29 10.10
N TRP A 106 -5.45 -1.52 10.07
CA TRP A 106 -6.30 -2.71 9.99
C TRP A 106 -6.81 -3.11 11.37
N ASP A 107 -8.06 -3.57 11.47
CA ASP A 107 -8.71 -3.87 12.76
C ASP A 107 -7.91 -4.85 13.66
N LEU A 108 -7.10 -5.73 13.06
CA LEU A 108 -6.24 -6.65 13.81
C LEU A 108 -5.23 -5.91 14.72
N TYR A 109 -4.76 -4.73 14.30
CA TYR A 109 -3.80 -3.92 15.05
C TYR A 109 -4.44 -3.07 16.14
N LYS A 110 -5.77 -3.07 16.28
CA LYS A 110 -6.46 -2.37 17.39
C LYS A 110 -6.17 -3.01 18.74
N LYS A 111 -6.07 -4.35 18.77
CA LYS A 111 -5.82 -5.12 20.00
C LYS A 111 -4.34 -5.22 20.33
N ASP A 112 -3.51 -5.42 19.31
CA ASP A 112 -2.06 -5.55 19.47
C ASP A 112 -1.33 -4.99 18.23
N SER A 113 -0.58 -3.92 18.44
CA SER A 113 0.24 -3.24 17.45
C SER A 113 1.74 -3.45 17.68
N SER A 114 2.13 -4.31 18.63
CA SER A 114 3.53 -4.44 19.07
C SER A 114 4.47 -4.82 17.93
N ASN A 115 4.07 -5.78 17.10
CA ASN A 115 4.85 -6.20 15.93
C ASN A 115 4.88 -5.13 14.83
N LEU A 116 3.85 -4.29 14.73
CA LEU A 116 3.75 -3.28 13.69
C LEU A 116 4.87 -2.23 13.80
N TYR A 117 5.31 -1.90 15.03
CA TYR A 117 6.44 -1.01 15.27
C TYR A 117 7.78 -1.57 14.77
N ILE A 118 7.90 -2.90 14.68
CA ILE A 118 9.09 -3.58 14.14
C ILE A 118 8.99 -3.65 12.61
N GLU A 119 7.81 -3.92 12.08
CA GLU A 119 7.57 -4.09 10.65
C GLU A 119 7.66 -2.78 9.87
N CYS A 120 7.10 -1.70 10.43
CA CYS A 120 6.88 -0.43 9.75
C CYS A 120 7.57 0.75 10.47
N PRO A 121 8.64 1.33 9.90
CA PRO A 121 9.33 2.48 10.52
C PRO A 121 8.47 3.76 10.53
N ALA A 122 7.42 3.78 9.69
CA ALA A 122 6.45 4.86 9.64
C ALA A 122 5.43 4.82 10.77
N VAL A 123 5.41 3.77 11.60
CA VAL A 123 4.47 3.64 12.72
C VAL A 123 5.15 4.02 14.03
N SER A 124 4.44 4.78 14.87
CA SER A 124 4.94 5.16 16.20
C SER A 124 3.80 5.17 17.22
N PRO A 125 4.04 4.77 18.49
CA PRO A 125 3.03 4.80 19.55
C PRO A 125 2.33 6.15 19.65
N PHE A 126 1.02 6.13 19.88
CA PHE A 126 0.21 7.33 20.05
C PHE A 126 -0.89 7.10 21.11
N PRO A 127 -0.94 7.90 22.20
CA PRO A 127 -0.01 8.98 22.53
C PRO A 127 1.44 8.47 22.72
N PRO A 128 2.46 9.35 22.59
CA PRO A 128 3.84 8.96 22.85
C PRO A 128 3.97 8.36 24.26
N LEU A 129 4.78 7.31 24.39
CA LEU A 129 5.10 6.74 25.70
C LEU A 129 5.90 7.78 26.51
N GLU A 130 5.57 7.91 27.80
CA GLU A 130 6.32 8.75 28.75
C GLU A 130 7.76 8.25 28.95
#